data_AF-A0A094ILA2-F1
#
_entry.id   AF-A0A094ILA2-F1
#
_cell.length_a   1.000
_cell.length_b   1.000
_cell.length_c   1.000
_cell.angle_alpha   90.00
_cell.angle_beta   90.00
_cell.angle_gamma   90.00
#
_symmetry.space_group_name_H-M   'P 1'
#
loop_
_entity.id
_entity.type
_entity.pdbx_description
1 polymer ?
#
loop_
_entity_poly.entity_id
_entity_poly.type
_entity_poly.pdbx_seq_one_letter_code
_entity_poly.pdbx_strand_id
1 'polypeptide(L)' 'MSDDSDVRKTEILQEYNNWLEIKFENLKKGDVFRLHEKTGELIYDKLGNSQFTAISDVYTDGQSGIYGISTDGTFI' A
#
# COMPACT_ATOMS: atom_id res chain seq x y z
N MET A 1 7.34 -3.09 -22.49
CA MET A 1 7.48 -1.68 -22.08
C MET A 1 6.73 -1.53 -20.79
N SER A 2 7.41 -0.94 -19.80
CA SER A 2 6.95 -0.58 -18.45
C SER A 2 6.48 -1.74 -17.56
N ASP A 3 7.45 -2.45 -16.97
CA ASP A 3 7.25 -3.20 -15.73
C ASP A 3 7.19 -2.17 -14.58
N ASP A 4 6.04 -1.48 -14.50
CA ASP A 4 5.74 -0.37 -13.60
C ASP A 4 5.09 -0.89 -12.30
N SER A 5 5.67 -1.93 -11.70
CA SER A 5 5.42 -2.16 -10.28
C SER A 5 6.30 -1.18 -9.50
N ASP A 6 5.85 0.08 -9.43
CA ASP A 6 6.61 1.19 -8.82
C ASP A 6 6.61 1.16 -7.28
N VAL A 7 5.76 0.33 -6.69
CA VAL A 7 5.83 -0.02 -5.27
C VAL A 7 6.82 -1.16 -5.06
N ARG A 8 7.93 -0.91 -4.37
CA ARG A 8 8.89 -1.98 -4.00
C ARG A 8 8.75 -2.48 -2.58
N LYS A 9 8.11 -1.71 -1.70
CA LYS A 9 8.03 -2.06 -0.29
C LYS A 9 6.73 -1.59 0.34
N THR A 10 6.13 -2.46 1.13
CA THR A 10 4.93 -2.21 1.92
C THR A 10 5.28 -2.45 3.38
N GLU A 11 4.89 -1.54 4.26
CA GLU A 11 5.02 -1.73 5.70
C GLU A 11 3.69 -1.52 6.39
N ILE A 12 3.38 -2.33 7.40
CA ILE A 12 2.22 -2.16 8.27
C ILE A 12 2.64 -1.61 9.62
N LEU A 13 1.75 -0.81 10.21
CA LEU A 13 1.90 -0.32 11.57
C LEU A 13 1.53 -1.45 12.54
N GLN A 14 2.50 -1.84 13.36
CA GLN A 14 2.32 -2.76 14.48
C GLN A 14 2.21 -2.01 15.80
N GLU A 15 2.01 -2.77 16.87
CA GLU A 15 2.02 -2.26 18.23
C GLU A 15 3.28 -1.44 18.54
N TYR A 16 3.14 -0.48 19.44
CA TYR A 16 4.21 0.43 19.83
C TYR A 16 4.78 1.29 18.69
N ASN A 17 3.97 1.57 17.66
CA ASN A 17 4.33 2.45 16.54
C ASN A 17 5.52 1.93 15.71
N ASN A 18 5.69 0.60 15.66
CA ASN A 18 6.72 -0.05 14.87
C ASN A 18 6.19 -0.36 13.46
N TRP A 19 7.04 -0.18 12.45
CA TRP A 19 6.69 -0.51 11.07
C TRP A 19 7.34 -1.83 10.68
N LEU A 20 6.51 -2.79 10.25
CA LEU A 20 6.97 -4.11 9.80
C LEU A 20 6.79 -4.22 8.30
N GLU A 21 7.87 -4.54 7.59
CA GLU A 21 7.82 -4.86 6.16
C GLU A 21 7.03 -6.14 5.91
N ILE A 22 6.08 -6.05 4.99
CA ILE A 22 5.28 -7.18 4.52
C ILE A 22 5.19 -7.15 2.99
N LYS A 23 4.74 -8.25 2.41
CA LYS A 23 4.31 -8.26 1.02
C LYS A 23 2.96 -7.55 0.89
N PHE A 24 2.79 -6.78 -0.17
CA PHE A 24 1.52 -6.09 -0.45
C PHE A 24 0.32 -7.05 -0.44
N GLU A 25 0.45 -8.24 -1.04
CA GLU A 25 -0.59 -9.28 -1.09
C GLU A 25 -1.07 -9.78 0.28
N ASN A 26 -0.31 -9.51 1.34
CA ASN A 26 -0.66 -9.90 2.71
C ASN A 26 -1.47 -8.84 3.46
N LEU A 27 -1.64 -7.64 2.92
CA LEU A 27 -2.47 -6.60 3.54
C LEU A 27 -3.90 -7.10 3.76
N LYS A 28 -4.47 -6.72 4.91
CA LYS A 28 -5.84 -7.04 5.30
C LYS A 28 -6.61 -5.78 5.60
N LYS A 29 -7.94 -5.90 5.50
CA LYS A 29 -8.84 -4.86 5.95
C LYS A 29 -8.54 -4.48 7.40
N GLY A 30 -8.35 -3.18 7.64
CA GLY A 30 -8.03 -2.61 8.95
C GLY A 30 -6.55 -2.34 9.17
N ASP A 31 -5.66 -2.88 8.34
CA ASP A 31 -4.23 -2.57 8.44
C ASP A 31 -3.99 -1.10 8.12
N VAL A 32 -3.21 -0.43 8.97
CA VAL A 32 -2.60 0.85 8.66
C VAL A 32 -1.26 0.57 8.01
N PHE A 33 -1.03 1.07 6.81
CA PHE A 33 0.16 0.76 6.04
C PHE A 33 0.76 1.99 5.36
N ARG A 34 2.00 1.85 4.91
CA ARG A 34 2.71 2.82 4.07
C ARG A 34 3.42 2.12 2.94
N LEU A 35 3.54 2.83 1.83
CA LEU A 35 4.19 2.33 0.62
C LEU A 35 5.47 3.12 0.37
N HIS A 36 6.46 2.45 -0.18
CA HIS A 36 7.72 3.07 -0.57
C HIS A 36 8.01 2.84 -2.05
N GLU A 37 8.54 3.89 -2.65
CA GLU A 37 9.16 3.89 -3.96
C GLU A 37 10.37 2.95 -3.99
N LYS A 38 10.84 2.69 -5.20
CA LYS A 38 12.04 1.89 -5.46
C LYS A 38 13.30 2.44 -4.80
N THR A 39 13.32 3.74 -4.54
CA THR A 39 14.38 4.52 -3.89
C THR A 39 14.34 4.43 -2.36
N GLY A 40 13.24 3.91 -1.78
CA GLY A 40 13.00 3.88 -0.34
C GLY A 40 12.20 5.08 0.19
N GLU A 41 11.90 6.05 -0.67
CA GLU A 41 11.07 7.22 -0.34
C GLU A 41 9.61 6.82 -0.12
N LEU A 42 8.93 7.49 0.81
CA LEU A 42 7.51 7.25 1.04
C LEU A 42 6.67 7.75 -0.13
N ILE A 43 5.64 6.99 -0.48
CA ILE A 43 4.59 7.45 -1.38
C ILE A 43 3.62 8.31 -0.59
N TYR A 44 3.26 9.45 -1.17
CA TYR A 44 2.30 10.39 -0.60
C TYR A 44 1.08 10.49 -1.52
N ASP A 45 -0.11 10.59 -0.94
CA ASP A 45 -1.30 11.00 -1.69
C ASP A 45 -1.23 12.49 -2.06
N LYS A 46 -2.25 12.96 -2.80
CA LYS A 46 -2.37 14.36 -3.22
C LYS A 46 -2.55 15.34 -2.06
N LEU A 47 -2.89 14.84 -0.86
CA LEU A 47 -3.07 15.63 0.36
C LEU A 47 -1.81 15.63 1.24
N GLY A 48 -0.77 14.89 0.85
CA GLY A 48 0.48 14.75 1.60
C GLY A 48 0.45 13.68 2.69
N ASN A 49 -0.51 12.75 2.68
CA ASN A 49 -0.53 11.61 3.59
C ASN A 49 0.28 10.45 3.02
N SER A 50 1.14 9.83 3.86
CA SER A 50 1.89 8.63 3.52
C SER A 50 1.48 7.39 4.32
N GLN A 51 0.44 7.53 5.15
CA GLN A 51 -0.16 6.44 5.91
C GLN A 51 -1.59 6.25 5.39
N PHE A 52 -1.95 5.00 5.15
CA PHE A 52 -3.21 4.60 4.55
C PHE A 52 -3.87 3.54 5.41
N THR A 53 -5.19 3.58 5.54
CA THR A 53 -5.93 2.49 6.20
C THR A 53 -6.59 1.63 5.12
N ALA A 54 -6.30 0.34 5.13
CA ALA A 54 -6.96 -0.62 4.26
C ALA A 54 -8.45 -0.76 4.66
N ILE A 55 -9.37 -0.45 3.73
CA ILE A 55 -10.82 -0.64 3.93
C ILE A 55 -11.33 -1.94 3.29
N SER A 56 -10.47 -2.64 2.54
CA SER A 56 -10.71 -3.96 1.97
C SER A 56 -9.52 -4.90 2.20
N ASP A 57 -9.75 -6.19 2.02
CA ASP A 57 -8.66 -7.12 1.74
C ASP A 57 -8.08 -6.84 0.36
N VAL A 58 -6.86 -7.32 0.11
CA VAL A 58 -6.27 -7.29 -1.23
C VAL A 58 -7.10 -8.12 -2.19
N TYR A 59 -7.39 -7.56 -3.36
CA TYR A 59 -8.04 -8.24 -4.47
C TYR A 59 -7.15 -8.20 -5.70
N THR A 60 -7.33 -9.13 -6.62
CA THR A 60 -6.74 -9.04 -7.94
C THR A 60 -7.73 -8.34 -8.87
N ASP A 61 -7.25 -7.37 -9.65
CA ASP A 61 -8.02 -6.92 -10.79
C ASP A 61 -8.13 -8.11 -11.77
N GLY A 62 -9.35 -8.50 -12.12
CA GLY A 62 -9.59 -9.72 -12.91
C GLY A 62 -9.10 -9.64 -14.37
N GLN A 63 -8.48 -8.53 -14.77
CA GLN A 63 -8.09 -8.23 -16.15
C GLN A 63 -6.57 -8.19 -16.34
N SER A 64 -5.84 -7.62 -15.39
CA SER A 64 -4.39 -7.43 -15.48
C SER A 64 -3.64 -8.32 -14.48
N GLY A 65 -4.35 -8.92 -13.52
CA GLY A 65 -3.76 -9.70 -12.43
C GLY A 65 -3.02 -8.83 -11.42
N ILE A 66 -3.26 -7.51 -11.44
CA ILE A 66 -2.60 -6.56 -10.55
C ILE A 66 -3.30 -6.62 -9.18
N TYR A 67 -2.52 -6.68 -8.12
CA TYR A 67 -3.04 -6.56 -6.76
C TYR A 67 -3.53 -5.14 -6.49
N GLY A 68 -4.78 -5.01 -6.07
CA GLY A 68 -5.42 -3.78 -5.63
C GLY A 68 -5.88 -3.87 -4.18
N ILE A 69 -5.95 -2.72 -3.51
CA ILE A 69 -6.54 -2.57 -2.19
C ILE A 69 -7.32 -1.26 -2.15
N SER A 70 -8.48 -1.26 -1.51
CA SER A 70 -9.22 -0.03 -1.25
C SER A 70 -8.72 0.60 0.04
N THR A 71 -8.55 1.93 0.04
CA THR A 71 -8.12 2.70 1.21
C THR A 71 -9.16 3.77 1.57
N ASP A 72 -9.11 4.26 2.81
CA ASP A 72 -9.89 5.40 3.29
C ASP A 72 -9.45 6.74 2.69
N GLY A 73 -8.26 6.78 2.07
CA GLY A 73 -7.71 7.92 1.35
C GLY A 73 -8.33 8.10 -0.05
N THR A 74 -8.73 9.32 -0.38
CA THR A 74 -9.24 9.65 -1.73
C THR A 74 -8.08 9.75 -2.72
N PHE A 75 -7.81 8.70 -3.48
CA PHE A 75 -7.09 8.84 -4.76
C PHE A 75 -8.09 9.38 -5.79
N ILE A 76 -8.24 10.70 -5.87
CA ILE A 76 -8.89 11.35 -7.02
C ILE A 76 -7.92 11.48 -8.17
#